data_AF-A0AAW7QPQ3-F1
#
_entry.id   AF-A0AAW7QPQ3-F1
#
_cell.length_a   1.000
_cell.length_b   1.000
_cell.length_c   1.000
_cell.angle_alpha   90.00
_cell.angle_beta   90.00
_cell.angle_gamma   90.00
#
_symmetry.space_group_name_H-M   'P 1'
#
loop_
_entity.id
_entity.type
_entity.pdbx_description
1 polymer ?
#
loop_
_entity_poly.entity_id
_entity_poly.type
_entity_poly.pdbx_seq_one_letter_code
_entity_poly.pdbx_strand_id
1 'polypeptide(L)'
;MYYDLLQGKNGRLANIDRFLGSGFQPERIFVIALLCGDTGSGLFLDIGYFLKNMFPESLALCILTVPEIYPSASHFSDYFRGNAYAAIRELEHFSRSHYEFGPENYRLVFDGVNPFSEYWVVGNEEFAGSKSDLSAYFTEIARIMTEKVVLSGSLDDKAVYLPLSEHIQYWKSWEQSFHKVMSDGDFSLYISRELE
;
A
#
# COMPACT_ATOMS: atom_id res chain seq x y z
N MET A 1 4.17 13.97 -13.65
CA MET A 1 4.72 13.44 -12.38
C MET A 1 5.81 12.43 -12.64
N TYR A 2 5.53 11.25 -13.22
CA TYR A 2 6.55 10.24 -13.53
C TYR A 2 7.70 10.73 -14.42
N TYR A 3 7.42 11.55 -15.44
CA TYR A 3 8.43 12.04 -16.37
C TYR A 3 9.58 12.82 -15.70
N ASP A 4 9.26 13.74 -14.77
CA ASP A 4 10.29 14.51 -14.06
C ASP A 4 11.03 13.67 -13.01
N LEU A 5 10.35 12.70 -12.37
CA LEU A 5 10.92 11.73 -11.42
C LEU A 5 11.98 10.83 -12.07
N LEU A 6 11.76 10.48 -13.32
CA LEU A 6 12.48 9.44 -14.04
C LEU A 6 13.63 9.97 -14.91
N GLN A 7 13.68 11.27 -15.21
CA GLN A 7 14.86 11.89 -15.85
C GLN A 7 16.08 12.07 -14.91
N GLY A 8 15.95 11.71 -13.63
CA GLY A 8 17.08 11.65 -12.70
C GLY A 8 18.09 10.58 -13.09
N LYS A 9 19.39 10.83 -12.91
CA LYS A 9 20.41 9.77 -13.07
C LYS A 9 20.11 8.64 -12.08
N ASN A 10 19.99 7.41 -12.58
CA ASN A 10 19.65 6.21 -11.79
C ASN A 10 18.31 6.31 -11.04
N GLY A 11 17.33 7.06 -11.57
CA GLY A 11 16.01 7.23 -10.93
C GLY A 11 16.04 8.11 -9.67
N ARG A 12 17.16 8.80 -9.43
CA ARG A 12 17.33 9.73 -8.31
C ARG A 12 17.08 11.14 -8.81
N LEU A 13 16.01 11.76 -8.33
CA LEU A 13 15.67 13.14 -8.64
C LEU A 13 16.85 14.07 -8.27
N ALA A 14 17.42 14.77 -9.25
CA ALA A 14 18.47 15.76 -9.00
C ALA A 14 18.02 16.85 -7.99
N ASN A 15 16.71 17.13 -7.95
CA ASN A 15 16.11 18.01 -6.97
C ASN A 15 16.06 17.39 -5.56
N ILE A 16 15.83 16.07 -5.42
CA ILE A 16 15.85 15.44 -4.10
C ILE A 16 17.26 15.48 -3.51
N ASP A 17 18.30 15.26 -4.30
CA ASP A 17 19.68 15.39 -3.81
C ASP A 17 20.02 16.80 -3.34
N ARG A 18 19.41 17.82 -3.95
CA ARG A 18 19.53 19.20 -3.48
C ARG A 18 18.86 19.42 -2.12
N PHE A 19 17.77 18.73 -1.81
CA PHE A 19 17.02 18.91 -0.56
C PHE A 19 17.48 17.98 0.57
N LEU A 20 17.79 16.73 0.26
CA LEU A 20 18.18 15.70 1.24
C LEU A 20 19.69 15.54 1.38
N GLY A 21 20.46 16.06 0.42
CA GLY A 21 21.91 15.84 0.32
C GLY A 21 22.24 14.65 -0.58
N SER A 22 23.30 14.82 -1.38
CA SER A 22 23.81 13.75 -2.24
C SER A 22 24.17 12.51 -1.42
N GLY A 23 23.66 11.35 -1.82
CA GLY A 23 23.95 10.09 -1.13
C GLY A 23 23.07 9.81 0.10
N PHE A 24 22.14 10.69 0.45
CA PHE A 24 21.16 10.41 1.51
C PHE A 24 20.43 9.08 1.28
N GLN A 25 20.34 8.27 2.33
CA GLN A 25 19.59 7.03 2.43
C GLN A 25 18.93 7.02 3.82
N PRO A 26 17.60 7.19 3.92
CA PRO A 26 16.94 7.09 5.22
C PRO A 26 17.02 5.64 5.73
N GLU A 27 17.11 5.44 7.04
CA GLU A 27 17.10 4.06 7.58
C GLU A 27 15.72 3.40 7.40
N ARG A 28 14.65 4.19 7.59
CA ARG A 28 13.25 3.74 7.53
C ARG A 28 12.40 4.72 6.73
N ILE A 29 11.50 4.18 5.92
CA ILE A 29 10.48 4.94 5.18
C ILE A 29 9.12 4.32 5.49
N PHE A 30 8.14 5.13 5.88
CA PHE A 30 6.77 4.68 6.14
C PHE A 30 5.88 5.14 4.99
N VAL A 31 5.19 4.18 4.37
CA VAL A 31 4.15 4.44 3.38
C VAL A 31 2.83 4.06 4.00
N ILE A 32 1.99 5.07 4.24
CA ILE A 32 0.64 4.87 4.77
C ILE A 32 -0.32 5.02 3.60
N ALA A 33 -1.09 3.97 3.32
CA ALA A 33 -2.02 3.95 2.20
C ALA A 33 -3.41 3.49 2.63
N LEU A 34 -4.41 4.14 2.05
CA LEU A 34 -5.80 3.79 2.20
C LEU A 34 -6.22 2.84 1.08
N LEU A 35 -6.56 1.61 1.44
CA LEU A 35 -7.00 0.60 0.47
C LEU A 35 -8.41 0.87 -0.09
N CYS A 36 -9.24 1.65 0.59
CA CYS A 36 -10.61 1.88 0.15
C CYS A 36 -10.80 3.03 -0.84
N GLY A 37 -9.77 3.87 -1.04
CA GLY A 37 -9.81 5.02 -1.95
C GLY A 37 -8.98 4.77 -3.20
N ASP A 38 -9.32 5.42 -4.31
CA ASP A 38 -8.73 5.12 -5.62
C ASP A 38 -7.24 5.44 -5.68
N THR A 39 -6.83 6.64 -5.26
CA THR A 39 -5.42 7.05 -5.31
C THR A 39 -4.54 6.23 -4.38
N GLY A 40 -5.02 5.94 -3.16
CA GLY A 40 -4.26 5.18 -2.17
C GLY A 40 -4.06 3.73 -2.62
N SER A 41 -5.15 3.08 -3.02
CA SER A 41 -5.17 1.69 -3.49
C SER A 41 -4.43 1.51 -4.82
N GLY A 42 -4.47 2.49 -5.72
CA GLY A 42 -3.86 2.39 -7.05
C GLY A 42 -2.40 2.83 -7.16
N LEU A 43 -1.89 3.67 -6.23
CA LEU A 43 -0.53 4.21 -6.31
C LEU A 43 0.44 3.65 -5.27
N PHE A 44 -0.02 3.05 -4.18
CA PHE A 44 0.91 2.61 -3.12
C PHE A 44 1.94 1.60 -3.65
N LEU A 45 1.55 0.74 -4.59
CA LEU A 45 2.44 -0.23 -5.21
C LEU A 45 3.54 0.45 -6.03
N ASP A 46 3.17 1.42 -6.90
CA ASP A 46 4.13 2.21 -7.67
C ASP A 46 5.10 2.94 -6.73
N ILE A 47 4.58 3.51 -5.64
CA ILE A 47 5.38 4.22 -4.62
C ILE A 47 6.37 3.25 -3.95
N GLY A 48 5.93 2.05 -3.57
CA GLY A 48 6.81 1.05 -2.94
C GLY A 48 7.99 0.69 -3.82
N TYR A 49 7.72 0.35 -5.08
CA TYR A 49 8.79 0.05 -6.04
C TYR A 49 9.67 1.27 -6.37
N PHE A 50 9.07 2.45 -6.48
CA PHE A 50 9.81 3.69 -6.67
C PHE A 50 10.81 3.94 -5.52
N LEU A 51 10.34 3.80 -4.27
CA LEU A 51 11.17 3.95 -3.08
C LEU A 51 12.26 2.89 -3.02
N LYS A 52 11.96 1.64 -3.38
CA LYS A 52 12.97 0.58 -3.47
C LYS A 52 14.08 0.89 -4.48
N ASN A 53 13.74 1.47 -5.63
CA ASN A 53 14.74 1.92 -6.59
C ASN A 53 15.54 3.12 -6.07
N MET A 54 14.88 4.08 -5.42
CA MET A 54 15.50 5.33 -4.98
C MET A 54 16.36 5.17 -3.71
N PHE A 55 15.93 4.31 -2.80
CA PHE A 55 16.52 4.10 -1.50
C PHE A 55 16.68 2.60 -1.20
N PRO A 56 17.57 1.90 -1.94
CA PRO A 56 17.69 0.44 -1.87
C PRO A 56 18.13 -0.10 -0.50
N GLU A 57 18.82 0.72 0.30
CA GLU A 57 19.27 0.35 1.65
C GLU A 57 18.24 0.66 2.74
N SER A 58 17.13 1.31 2.39
CA SER A 58 16.09 1.69 3.34
C SER A 58 15.14 0.53 3.63
N LEU A 59 14.69 0.43 4.88
CA LEU A 59 13.53 -0.38 5.23
C LEU A 59 12.25 0.39 4.90
N ALA A 60 11.56 -0.01 3.84
CA ALA A 60 10.25 0.54 3.48
C ALA A 60 9.14 -0.26 4.16
N LEU A 61 8.41 0.36 5.08
CA LEU A 61 7.29 -0.24 5.80
C LEU A 61 5.96 0.27 5.22
N CYS A 62 5.06 -0.65 4.90
CA CYS A 62 3.74 -0.33 4.40
C CYS A 62 2.69 -0.47 5.51
N ILE A 63 1.94 0.59 5.77
CA ILE A 63 0.80 0.60 6.69
C ILE A 63 -0.46 0.79 5.85
N LEU A 64 -1.30 -0.23 5.84
CA LEU A 64 -2.52 -0.30 5.06
C LEU A 64 -3.73 -0.18 5.98
N THR A 65 -4.59 0.80 5.71
CA THR A 65 -5.88 0.91 6.39
C THR A 65 -6.98 0.24 5.59
N VAL A 66 -7.82 -0.54 6.27
CA VAL A 66 -8.86 -1.37 5.64
C VAL A 66 -10.24 -0.70 5.63
N PRO A 67 -11.17 -1.09 4.74
CA PRO A 67 -12.51 -0.50 4.65
C PRO A 67 -13.30 -0.45 5.96
N GLU A 68 -13.10 -1.41 6.86
CA GLU A 68 -13.84 -1.56 8.12
C GLU A 68 -13.61 -0.40 9.10
N ILE A 69 -12.54 0.37 8.94
CA ILE A 69 -12.30 1.55 9.77
C ILE A 69 -13.18 2.74 9.37
N TYR A 70 -13.86 2.66 8.23
CA TYR A 70 -14.71 3.71 7.70
C TYR A 70 -16.18 3.39 8.00
N PRO A 71 -16.99 4.39 8.40
CA PRO A 71 -18.37 4.16 8.79
C PRO A 71 -19.19 3.42 7.73
N SER A 72 -19.79 2.30 8.13
CA SER A 72 -20.59 1.37 7.31
C SER A 72 -21.88 1.95 6.69
N ALA A 73 -22.21 3.21 6.97
CA ALA A 73 -23.41 3.88 6.47
C ALA A 73 -23.22 4.53 5.09
N SER A 74 -22.07 4.35 4.43
CA SER A 74 -21.87 4.87 3.09
C SER A 74 -22.48 3.94 2.02
N HIS A 75 -23.08 4.53 0.99
CA HIS A 75 -23.48 3.80 -0.23
C HIS A 75 -22.28 3.19 -0.98
N PHE A 76 -21.05 3.42 -0.51
CA PHE A 76 -19.80 3.03 -1.16
C PHE A 76 -19.13 1.80 -0.54
N SER A 77 -19.77 1.13 0.42
CA SER A 77 -19.15 0.02 1.16
C SER A 77 -18.67 -1.13 0.27
N ASP A 78 -19.43 -1.48 -0.78
CA ASP A 78 -19.02 -2.50 -1.75
C ASP A 78 -17.84 -2.03 -2.62
N TYR A 79 -17.81 -0.75 -3.02
CA TYR A 79 -16.69 -0.19 -3.80
C TYR A 79 -15.40 -0.14 -2.98
N PHE A 80 -15.50 0.31 -1.74
CA PHE A 80 -14.37 0.38 -0.81
C PHE A 80 -13.73 -0.99 -0.58
N ARG A 81 -14.57 -2.02 -0.42
CA ARG A 81 -14.14 -3.40 -0.31
C ARG A 81 -13.59 -3.96 -1.62
N GLY A 82 -14.21 -3.63 -2.74
CA GLY A 82 -13.73 -4.00 -4.08
C GLY A 82 -12.35 -3.44 -4.38
N ASN A 83 -12.13 -2.15 -4.15
CA ASN A 83 -10.84 -1.49 -4.28
C ASN A 83 -9.77 -2.14 -3.38
N ALA A 84 -10.11 -2.40 -2.12
CA ALA A 84 -9.19 -3.03 -1.18
C ALA A 84 -8.81 -4.45 -1.60
N TYR A 85 -9.78 -5.23 -2.07
CA TYR A 85 -9.54 -6.56 -2.64
C TYR A 85 -8.59 -6.49 -3.83
N ALA A 86 -8.91 -5.66 -4.82
CA ALA A 86 -8.12 -5.50 -6.05
C ALA A 86 -6.67 -5.10 -5.75
N ALA A 87 -6.47 -4.13 -4.86
CA ALA A 87 -5.14 -3.65 -4.46
C ALA A 87 -4.30 -4.72 -3.74
N ILE A 88 -4.90 -5.52 -2.85
CA ILE A 88 -4.18 -6.62 -2.18
C ILE A 88 -3.83 -7.73 -3.18
N ARG A 89 -4.74 -8.06 -4.10
CA ARG A 89 -4.48 -9.04 -5.17
C ARG A 89 -3.31 -8.63 -6.05
N GLU A 90 -3.28 -7.38 -6.50
CA GLU A 90 -2.14 -6.84 -7.25
C GLU A 90 -0.84 -6.92 -6.45
N LEU A 91 -0.86 -6.50 -5.19
CA LEU A 91 0.33 -6.55 -4.34
C LEU A 91 0.88 -7.97 -4.27
N GLU A 92 0.04 -8.96 -3.99
CA GLU A 92 0.45 -10.36 -3.90
C GLU A 92 0.96 -10.92 -5.22
N HIS A 93 0.30 -10.56 -6.32
CA HIS A 93 0.68 -10.94 -7.66
C HIS A 93 2.06 -10.38 -8.01
N PHE A 94 2.18 -9.04 -8.01
CA PHE A 94 3.38 -8.34 -8.46
C PHE A 94 4.56 -8.48 -7.51
N SER A 95 4.34 -8.76 -6.23
CA SER A 95 5.44 -9.10 -5.32
C SER A 95 6.19 -10.40 -5.73
N ARG A 96 5.57 -11.25 -6.55
CA ARG A 96 6.11 -12.54 -7.00
C ARG A 96 6.32 -12.61 -8.52
N SER A 97 5.91 -11.59 -9.26
CA SER A 97 5.93 -11.56 -10.71
C SER A 97 6.69 -10.34 -11.24
N HIS A 98 6.57 -10.11 -12.55
CA HIS A 98 7.16 -8.97 -13.23
C HIS A 98 6.33 -7.71 -12.96
N TYR A 99 6.99 -6.65 -12.52
CA TYR A 99 6.38 -5.34 -12.35
C TYR A 99 7.16 -4.29 -13.13
N GLU A 100 6.43 -3.52 -13.96
CA GLU A 100 6.98 -2.39 -14.67
C GLU A 100 6.07 -1.16 -14.59
N PHE A 101 6.68 0.02 -14.45
CA PHE A 101 5.97 1.29 -14.54
C PHE A 101 6.89 2.43 -14.98
N GLY A 102 6.28 3.44 -15.59
CA GLY A 102 6.98 4.62 -16.14
C GLY A 102 6.63 4.89 -17.62
N PRO A 103 7.04 6.04 -18.17
CA PRO A 103 6.89 6.34 -19.58
C PRO A 103 7.70 5.35 -20.44
N GLU A 104 7.32 5.20 -21.71
CA GLU A 104 7.91 4.26 -22.67
C GLU A 104 9.44 4.29 -22.75
N ASN A 105 10.03 5.48 -22.68
CA ASN A 105 11.48 5.67 -22.77
C ASN A 105 12.23 5.53 -21.43
N TYR A 106 11.50 5.32 -20.32
CA TYR A 106 12.07 5.13 -19.00
C TYR A 106 11.11 4.31 -18.14
N ARG A 107 11.28 2.99 -18.17
CA ARG A 107 10.54 2.06 -17.32
C ARG A 107 11.44 1.58 -16.19
N LEU A 108 10.91 1.61 -14.97
CA LEU A 108 11.48 0.85 -13.87
C LEU A 108 10.91 -0.56 -13.94
N VAL A 109 11.78 -1.56 -13.80
CA VAL A 109 11.45 -2.97 -13.95
C VAL A 109 11.92 -3.72 -12.71
N PHE A 110 11.06 -4.58 -12.18
CA PHE A 110 11.32 -5.40 -11.00
C PHE A 110 10.78 -6.80 -11.24
N ASP A 111 11.58 -7.82 -10.93
CA ASP A 111 11.23 -9.21 -11.17
C ASP A 111 11.21 -10.01 -9.87
N GLY A 112 10.01 -10.34 -9.38
CA GLY A 112 9.84 -11.19 -8.20
C GLY A 112 10.39 -10.57 -6.91
N VAL A 113 10.23 -9.26 -6.75
CA VAL A 113 10.74 -8.50 -5.60
C VAL A 113 9.60 -7.84 -4.85
N ASN A 114 9.53 -8.03 -3.53
CA ASN A 114 8.53 -7.32 -2.72
C ASN A 114 8.74 -5.78 -2.78
N PRO A 115 7.69 -4.98 -2.97
CA PRO A 115 7.80 -3.51 -2.95
C PRO A 115 8.14 -2.96 -1.56
N PHE A 116 7.75 -3.66 -0.49
CA PHE A 116 7.98 -3.27 0.90
C PHE A 116 8.65 -4.38 1.70
N SER A 117 9.35 -3.99 2.77
CA SER A 117 10.02 -4.91 3.70
C SER A 117 9.04 -5.54 4.70
N GLU A 118 8.04 -4.77 5.15
CA GLU A 118 7.02 -5.19 6.12
C GLU A 118 5.65 -4.59 5.76
N TYR A 119 4.57 -5.29 6.12
CA TYR A 119 3.19 -4.83 5.96
C TYR A 119 2.46 -4.83 7.29
N TRP A 120 1.63 -3.82 7.51
CA TRP A 120 0.81 -3.68 8.70
C TRP A 120 -0.60 -3.33 8.27
N VAL A 121 -1.57 -4.13 8.70
CA VAL A 121 -2.97 -3.96 8.30
C VAL A 121 -3.77 -3.44 9.49
N VAL A 122 -4.09 -2.15 9.48
CA VAL A 122 -4.78 -1.45 10.56
C VAL A 122 -6.28 -1.54 10.35
N GLY A 123 -7.02 -1.95 11.38
CA GLY A 123 -8.46 -2.18 11.33
C GLY A 123 -8.88 -3.61 11.01
N ASN A 124 -7.93 -4.55 10.97
CA ASN A 124 -8.15 -5.96 10.69
C ASN A 124 -8.64 -6.78 11.91
N GLU A 125 -9.14 -6.12 12.94
CA GLU A 125 -9.67 -6.77 14.16
C GLU A 125 -11.21 -6.70 14.19
N GLU A 126 -11.82 -7.63 14.93
CA GLU A 126 -13.26 -7.73 15.12
C GLU A 126 -13.78 -6.57 15.99
N PHE A 127 -13.97 -5.38 15.41
CA PHE A 127 -14.73 -4.32 16.05
C PHE A 127 -16.23 -4.62 15.91
N ALA A 128 -16.67 -5.64 16.64
CA ALA A 128 -18.08 -5.92 16.87
C ALA A 128 -18.71 -4.78 17.67
N GLY A 129 -19.42 -3.88 16.98
CA GLY A 129 -20.55 -3.16 17.57
C GLY A 129 -20.32 -1.79 18.21
N SER A 130 -19.13 -1.19 18.15
CA SER A 130 -18.96 0.24 18.45
C SER A 130 -18.44 0.96 17.20
N LYS A 131 -19.02 2.13 16.88
CA LYS A 131 -18.47 3.02 15.85
C LYS A 131 -17.02 3.28 16.23
N SER A 132 -16.09 2.69 15.51
CA SER A 132 -14.67 2.90 15.75
C SER A 132 -14.35 4.36 15.48
N ASP A 133 -13.75 5.01 16.47
CA ASP A 133 -13.26 6.37 16.33
C ASP A 133 -12.02 6.32 15.43
N LEU A 134 -12.04 7.03 14.29
CA LEU A 134 -10.87 7.19 13.42
C LEU A 134 -9.62 7.62 14.20
N SER A 135 -9.82 8.38 15.29
CA SER A 135 -8.76 8.76 16.23
C SER A 135 -8.02 7.56 16.84
N ALA A 136 -8.72 6.46 17.14
CA ALA A 136 -8.12 5.24 17.66
C ALA A 136 -7.16 4.60 16.64
N TYR A 137 -7.55 4.54 15.37
CA TYR A 137 -6.68 4.02 14.30
C TYR A 137 -5.50 4.94 14.03
N PHE A 138 -5.68 6.26 14.03
CA PHE A 138 -4.54 7.19 13.93
C PHE A 138 -3.59 7.06 15.13
N THR A 139 -4.13 6.81 16.32
CA THR A 139 -3.31 6.52 17.52
C THR A 139 -2.53 5.23 17.35
N GLU A 140 -3.16 4.19 16.79
CA GLU A 140 -2.46 2.94 16.47
C GLU A 140 -1.35 3.15 15.45
N ILE A 141 -1.60 3.85 14.35
CA ILE A 141 -0.58 4.20 13.35
C ILE A 141 0.57 4.98 14.00
N ALA A 142 0.26 6.00 14.81
CA ALA A 142 1.25 6.80 15.52
C ALA A 142 2.09 5.96 16.50
N ARG A 143 1.45 5.02 17.21
CA ARG A 143 2.13 4.07 18.10
C ARG A 143 3.12 3.20 17.31
N ILE A 144 2.65 2.58 16.21
CA ILE A 144 3.48 1.74 15.33
C ILE A 144 4.69 2.51 14.83
N MET A 145 4.48 3.73 14.32
CA MET A 145 5.58 4.59 13.87
C MET A 145 6.56 4.94 15.00
N THR A 146 6.05 5.30 16.18
CA THR A 146 6.87 5.68 17.33
C THR A 146 7.74 4.52 17.80
N GLU A 147 7.18 3.32 17.94
CA GLU A 147 7.92 2.14 18.35
C GLU A 147 9.06 1.83 17.36
N LYS A 148 8.80 1.95 16.06
CA LYS A 148 9.79 1.67 15.02
C LYS A 148 10.88 2.72 14.92
N VAL A 149 10.56 4.00 15.11
CA VAL A 149 11.56 5.09 15.08
C VAL A 149 12.40 5.12 16.35
N VAL A 150 11.79 4.91 17.52
CA VAL A 150 12.43 5.14 18.82
C VAL A 150 13.11 3.89 19.38
N LEU A 151 12.56 2.69 19.18
CA LEU A 151 13.01 1.50 19.91
C LEU A 151 14.02 0.64 19.14
N SER A 152 14.27 0.88 17.85
CA SER A 152 15.31 0.21 17.02
C SER A 152 15.32 -1.34 17.05
N GLY A 153 14.27 -1.98 17.57
CA GLY A 153 14.19 -3.41 17.83
C GLY A 153 13.47 -4.20 16.73
N SER A 154 13.93 -5.44 16.53
CA SER A 154 13.32 -6.47 15.68
C SER A 154 11.84 -6.73 16.03
N LEU A 155 11.01 -6.61 14.98
CA LEU A 155 9.66 -7.16 14.71
C LEU A 155 8.67 -7.31 15.89
N ASP A 156 7.64 -6.47 15.85
CA ASP A 156 6.35 -6.69 16.53
C ASP A 156 5.68 -7.93 15.91
N ASP A 157 5.02 -8.76 16.72
CA ASP A 157 4.24 -9.94 16.29
C ASP A 157 3.08 -9.56 15.34
N LYS A 158 2.80 -8.26 15.20
CA LYS A 158 1.75 -7.69 14.35
C LYS A 158 2.12 -7.48 12.89
N ALA A 159 3.41 -7.58 12.52
CA ALA A 159 3.80 -7.49 11.12
C ALA A 159 3.18 -8.65 10.32
N VAL A 160 2.50 -8.31 9.23
CA VAL A 160 1.86 -9.27 8.33
C VAL A 160 2.78 -9.52 7.15
N TYR A 161 2.88 -10.79 6.75
CA TYR A 161 3.67 -11.20 5.59
C TYR A 161 2.74 -11.61 4.44
N LEU A 162 3.27 -11.58 3.23
CA LEU A 162 2.53 -12.05 2.07
C LEU A 162 2.32 -13.57 2.13
N PRO A 163 1.15 -14.08 1.73
CA PRO A 163 0.01 -13.35 1.17
C PRO A 163 -0.84 -12.65 2.26
N LEU A 164 -1.10 -11.35 2.11
CA LEU A 164 -1.90 -10.58 3.07
C LEU A 164 -3.35 -11.08 3.15
N SER A 165 -3.88 -11.63 2.07
CA SER A 165 -5.21 -12.20 1.97
C SER A 165 -5.48 -13.32 2.98
N GLU A 166 -4.45 -14.09 3.38
CA GLU A 166 -4.57 -15.13 4.41
C GLU A 166 -4.69 -14.56 5.83
N HIS A 167 -4.33 -13.30 6.01
CA HIS A 167 -4.29 -12.63 7.30
C HIS A 167 -5.43 -11.62 7.48
N ILE A 168 -6.19 -11.30 6.43
CA ILE A 168 -7.31 -10.34 6.48
C ILE A 168 -8.61 -11.05 6.88
N GLN A 169 -9.21 -10.67 8.01
CA GLN A 169 -10.38 -11.35 8.59
C GLN A 169 -11.61 -11.33 7.65
N TYR A 170 -11.84 -10.20 6.99
CA TYR A 170 -13.03 -9.98 6.15
C TYR A 170 -12.79 -10.26 4.66
N TRP A 171 -11.70 -10.94 4.31
CA TRP A 171 -11.26 -11.14 2.93
C TRP A 171 -12.37 -11.67 2.00
N LYS A 172 -13.13 -12.66 2.46
CA LYS A 172 -14.25 -13.24 1.69
C LYS A 172 -15.38 -12.26 1.43
N SER A 173 -15.64 -11.35 2.36
CA SER A 173 -16.61 -10.27 2.18
C SER A 173 -16.12 -9.31 1.08
N TRP A 174 -14.82 -8.98 1.07
CA TRP A 174 -14.26 -8.09 0.07
C TRP A 174 -14.29 -8.69 -1.34
N GLU A 175 -13.96 -9.97 -1.47
CA GLU A 175 -14.07 -10.73 -2.72
C GLU A 175 -15.50 -10.71 -3.28
N GLN A 176 -16.50 -10.90 -2.42
CA GLN A 176 -17.91 -10.84 -2.83
C GLN A 176 -18.32 -9.44 -3.31
N SER A 177 -17.94 -8.40 -2.56
CA SER A 177 -18.18 -7.00 -2.97
C SER A 177 -17.51 -6.68 -4.30
N PHE A 178 -16.26 -7.12 -4.51
CA PHE A 178 -15.54 -6.95 -5.77
C PHE A 178 -16.31 -7.57 -6.96
N HIS A 179 -16.68 -8.85 -6.86
CA HIS A 179 -17.41 -9.53 -7.93
C HIS A 179 -18.79 -8.91 -8.21
N LYS A 180 -19.48 -8.44 -7.17
CA LYS A 180 -20.77 -7.75 -7.31
C LYS A 180 -20.61 -6.46 -8.12
N VAL A 181 -19.68 -5.59 -7.73
CA VAL A 181 -19.44 -4.32 -8.43
C VAL A 181 -19.02 -4.55 -9.89
N MET A 182 -18.16 -5.53 -10.14
CA MET A 182 -17.78 -5.93 -11.51
C MET A 182 -18.98 -6.42 -12.33
N SER A 183 -19.89 -7.18 -11.73
CA SER A 183 -21.09 -7.68 -12.43
C SER A 183 -22.11 -6.59 -12.75
N ASP A 184 -22.15 -5.54 -11.93
CA ASP A 184 -23.03 -4.38 -12.13
C ASP A 184 -22.50 -3.42 -13.21
N GLY A 185 -21.29 -3.66 -13.74
CA GLY A 185 -20.67 -2.86 -14.79
C GLY A 185 -20.26 -1.47 -14.32
N ASP A 186 -20.06 -1.28 -13.01
CA ASP A 186 -19.66 -0.01 -12.45
C ASP A 186 -18.13 0.13 -12.45
N PHE A 187 -17.64 1.06 -13.28
CA PHE A 187 -16.22 1.30 -13.51
C PHE A 187 -15.59 2.30 -12.53
N SER A 188 -16.26 2.64 -11.42
CA SER A 188 -15.69 3.54 -10.41
C SER A 188 -14.65 2.86 -9.49
N LEU A 189 -14.41 1.56 -9.66
CA LEU A 189 -13.31 0.87 -9.00
C LEU A 189 -11.95 1.28 -9.60
N TYR A 190 -10.93 1.29 -8.74
CA TYR A 190 -9.58 1.03 -9.21
C TYR A 190 -9.56 -0.37 -9.86
N ILE A 191 -9.31 -0.39 -11.17
CA ILE A 191 -9.21 -1.65 -11.92
C ILE A 191 -7.78 -2.15 -11.76
N SER A 192 -7.67 -3.35 -11.20
CA SER A 192 -6.40 -4.04 -11.04
C SER A 192 -5.76 -4.35 -12.40
N ARG A 193 -4.47 -4.05 -12.52
CA ARG A 193 -3.54 -4.44 -13.59
C ARG A 193 -3.35 -5.96 -13.70
N GLU A 194 -3.78 -6.74 -12.70
CA GLU A 194 -3.83 -8.21 -12.78
C GLU A 194 -5.06 -8.71 -13.57
N LEU A 195 -6.11 -7.89 -13.68
CA LEU A 195 -7.39 -8.31 -14.24
C LEU A 195 -7.59 -7.87 -15.70
N GLU A 196 -6.61 -7.17 -16.28
CA GLU A 196 -6.47 -6.91 -17.73
C GLU A 196 -5.61 -8.01 -18.40
#